data_AF-M9RHV0-F1
#
_entry.id   AF-M9RHV0-F1
#
_cell.length_a   1.000
_cell.length_b   1.000
_cell.length_c   1.000
_cell.angle_alpha   90.00
_cell.angle_beta   90.00
_cell.angle_gamma   90.00
#
_symmetry.space_group_name_H-M   'P 1'
#
loop_
_entity.id
_entity.type
_entity.pdbx_description
1 polymer ?
#
loop_
_entity_poly.entity_id
_entity_poly.type
_entity_poly.pdbx_seq_one_letter_code
_entity_poly.pdbx_strand_id
1 'polypeptide(L)' 'MPMSDMIVSPNHRILLNGPRLTVNFGEDEVLVAAKHLVGMHCVEKVAPRNVSYLHRLCARHEVLMVDAIWTESFQLGA' A
#
# COMPACT_ATOMS: atom_id res chain seq x y z
N MET A 1 0.25 -9.99 6.07
CA MET A 1 -0.61 -9.14 6.94
C MET A 1 0.31 -8.33 7.84
N PRO A 2 -0.07 -7.10 8.24
CA PRO A 2 0.78 -6.28 9.07
C PRO A 2 0.90 -6.85 10.49
N MET A 3 1.93 -6.44 11.23
CA MET A 3 2.09 -6.83 12.64
C MET A 3 1.08 -6.13 13.56
N SER A 4 0.51 -5.00 13.13
CA SER A 4 -0.52 -4.22 13.82
C SER A 4 -1.40 -3.45 12.82
N ASP A 5 -2.54 -2.94 13.29
CA ASP A 5 -3.41 -2.15 12.41
C ASP A 5 -2.73 -0.84 11.99
N MET A 6 -2.75 -0.56 10.69
CA MET A 6 -2.16 0.64 10.10
C MET A 6 -3.24 1.51 9.46
N ILE A 7 -3.13 2.83 9.65
CA ILE A 7 -3.92 3.82 8.90
C ILE A 7 -3.04 4.41 7.81
N VAL A 8 -3.44 4.23 6.56
CA VAL A 8 -2.73 4.74 5.38
C VAL A 8 -3.62 5.67 4.56
N SER A 9 -3.01 6.51 3.74
CA SER A 9 -3.77 7.35 2.81
C SER A 9 -4.41 6.48 1.71
N PRO A 10 -5.55 6.88 1.13
CA PRO A 10 -6.24 6.07 0.10
C PRO A 10 -5.38 5.75 -1.14
N ASN A 11 -4.43 6.62 -1.47
CA ASN A 11 -3.53 6.44 -2.63
C ASN A 11 -2.18 5.79 -2.26
N HIS A 12 -1.93 5.49 -0.99
CA HIS A 12 -0.73 4.77 -0.57
C HIS A 12 -0.72 3.38 -1.22
N ARG A 13 0.36 3.01 -1.91
CA ARG A 13 0.44 1.70 -2.57
C ARG A 13 1.08 0.64 -1.66
N ILE A 14 0.43 -0.51 -1.64
CA ILE A 14 0.84 -1.72 -0.93
C ILE A 14 1.24 -2.76 -1.98
N LEU A 15 2.36 -3.45 -1.77
CA LEU A 15 2.78 -4.54 -2.63
C LEU A 15 1.92 -5.77 -2.34
N LEU A 16 1.20 -6.22 -3.35
CA LEU A 16 0.57 -7.53 -3.36
C LEU A 16 1.49 -8.49 -4.09
N ASN A 17 1.59 -9.72 -3.59
CA ASN A 17 2.27 -10.80 -4.28
C ASN A 17 1.43 -12.08 -4.24
N GLY A 18 1.68 -12.98 -5.19
CA GLY A 18 1.14 -14.33 -5.18
C GLY A 18 0.53 -14.79 -6.50
N PRO A 19 0.24 -16.09 -6.61
CA PRO A 19 -0.02 -16.74 -7.90
C PRO A 19 -1.28 -16.27 -8.62
N ARG A 20 -2.24 -15.67 -7.91
CA ARG A 20 -3.43 -15.08 -8.53
C ARG A 20 -3.13 -13.79 -9.29
N LEU A 21 -2.07 -13.07 -8.92
CA LEU A 21 -1.67 -11.85 -9.63
C LEU A 21 -1.09 -12.18 -10.99
N THR A 22 -0.26 -13.22 -11.08
CA THR A 22 0.30 -13.69 -12.35
C THR A 22 -0.79 -14.01 -13.37
N VAL A 23 -1.88 -14.66 -12.92
CA VAL A 23 -3.03 -14.98 -13.79
C VAL A 23 -3.79 -13.72 -14.23
N ASN A 24 -3.98 -12.76 -13.35
CA ASN A 24 -4.83 -11.59 -13.62
C ASN A 24 -4.07 -10.42 -14.28
N PHE A 25 -2.76 -10.32 -14.05
CA PHE A 25 -1.94 -9.16 -14.42
C PHE A 25 -0.65 -9.53 -15.17
N GLY A 26 -0.30 -10.82 -15.25
CA GLY A 26 0.96 -11.26 -15.85
C GLY A 26 2.20 -11.01 -14.98
N GLU A 27 2.02 -10.45 -13.78
CA GLU A 27 3.07 -10.05 -12.85
C GLU A 27 2.93 -10.81 -11.53
N ASP A 28 4.06 -11.21 -10.94
CA ASP A 28 4.07 -11.92 -9.64
C ASP A 28 3.90 -10.97 -8.45
N GLU A 29 4.21 -9.68 -8.65
CA GLU A 29 4.11 -8.63 -7.64
C GLU A 29 3.54 -7.35 -8.25
N VAL A 30 2.59 -6.72 -7.57
CA VAL A 30 1.94 -5.48 -8.06
C VAL A 30 1.74 -4.51 -6.90
N LEU A 31 2.10 -3.24 -7.11
CA LEU A 31 1.77 -2.14 -6.21
C LEU A 31 0.33 -1.67 -6.45
N VAL A 32 -0.53 -1.81 -5.44
CA VAL A 32 -1.95 -1.43 -5.51
C VAL A 32 -2.27 -0.37 -4.47
N ALA A 33 -2.98 0.68 -4.89
CA ALA A 33 -3.45 1.73 -3.98
C ALA A 33 -4.45 1.16 -2.95
N ALA A 34 -4.30 1.55 -1.69
CA ALA A 34 -5.11 1.07 -0.56
C ALA A 34 -6.63 1.21 -0.79
N LYS A 35 -7.08 2.26 -1.49
CA LYS A 35 -8.50 2.46 -1.83
C LYS A 35 -9.12 1.34 -2.67
N HIS A 36 -8.31 0.63 -3.47
CA HIS A 36 -8.78 -0.50 -4.29
C HIS A 36 -8.80 -1.82 -3.50
N LEU A 37 -8.23 -1.82 -2.30
CA LEU A 37 -8.19 -2.99 -1.40
C LEU A 37 -9.37 -3.01 -0.42
N VAL A 38 -10.12 -1.91 -0.30
CA VAL A 38 -11.29 -1.80 0.58
C VAL A 38 -12.32 -2.87 0.22
N GLY A 39 -12.79 -3.60 1.22
CA GLY A 39 -13.71 -4.74 1.06
C GLY A 39 -13.00 -6.10 0.95
N MET A 40 -11.67 -6.12 0.86
CA MET A 40 -10.92 -7.33 1.19
C MET A 40 -10.91 -7.56 2.70
N HIS A 41 -10.61 -8.80 3.09
CA HIS A 41 -10.50 -9.17 4.50
C HIS A 41 -9.47 -8.27 5.22
N CYS A 42 -9.86 -7.73 6.37
CA CYS A 42 -9.05 -6.82 7.21
C CYS A 42 -8.71 -5.46 6.56
N VAL A 43 -9.40 -5.03 5.51
CA VAL A 43 -9.19 -3.69 4.91
C VAL A 43 -10.48 -2.89 4.93
N GLU A 44 -10.49 -1.86 5.77
CA GLU A 44 -11.66 -1.01 5.99
C GLU A 44 -11.34 0.47 5.73
N LYS A 45 -12.37 1.22 5.33
CA LYS A 45 -12.27 2.66 5.18
C LYS A 45 -12.61 3.34 6.50
N VAL A 46 -11.69 4.18 6.99
CA VAL A 46 -11.88 4.97 8.21
C VAL A 46 -12.00 6.46 7.90
N ALA A 47 -12.69 7.21 8.76
CA ALA A 47 -12.86 8.66 8.69
C ALA A 47 -12.34 9.32 9.98
N PRO A 48 -11.01 9.47 10.13
CA PRO A 48 -10.42 10.06 11.34
C PRO A 48 -10.78 11.55 11.44
N ARG A 49 -10.94 12.06 12.68
CA ARG A 49 -11.26 13.49 12.91
C ARG A 49 -10.14 14.43 12.47
N ASN A 50 -8.89 14.01 12.65
CA ASN A 50 -7.69 14.73 12.25
C ASN A 50 -6.74 13.75 11.56
N VAL A 51 -6.00 14.21 10.55
CA VAL A 51 -5.02 13.38 9.84
C VAL A 51 -3.74 14.16 9.62
N SER A 52 -2.60 13.47 9.75
CA SER A 52 -1.29 13.99 9.36
C SER A 52 -0.67 13.04 8.35
N TYR A 53 -0.27 13.56 7.19
CA TYR A 53 0.37 12.78 6.15
C TYR A 53 1.88 12.92 6.23
N LEU A 54 2.56 11.80 6.40
CA LEU A 54 4.02 11.73 6.31
C LEU A 54 4.41 11.12 4.97
N HIS A 55 5.00 11.93 4.10
CA HIS A 55 5.58 11.46 2.85
C HIS A 55 7.06 11.14 3.05
N ARG A 56 7.46 9.90 2.74
CA ARG A 56 8.86 9.48 2.75
C ARG A 56 9.41 9.56 1.33
N LEU A 57 10.14 10.63 1.03
CA LEU A 57 10.86 10.79 -0.23
C LEU A 57 12.25 10.16 -0.11
N CYS A 58 12.61 9.34 -1.09
CA CYS A 58 13.91 8.72 -1.23
C CYS A 58 14.63 9.28 -2.47
N ALA A 59 15.95 9.05 -2.59
CA ALA A 59 16.72 9.51 -3.76
C ALA A 59 16.25 8.85 -5.07
N ARG A 60 15.67 7.66 -4.97
CA ARG A 60 14.95 6.92 -6.02
C ARG A 60 13.63 6.44 -5.45
N HIS A 61 12.74 5.98 -6.32
CA HIS A 61 11.55 5.25 -5.86
C HIS A 61 11.98 3.90 -5.30
N GLU A 62 11.64 3.68 -4.04
CA GLU A 62 11.96 2.48 -3.27
C GLU A 62 10.67 1.82 -2.77
N VAL A 63 10.75 0.51 -2.53
CA VAL A 63 9.75 -0.25 -1.76
C VAL A 63 10.29 -0.41 -0.34
N LEU A 64 9.49 -0.04 0.64
CA LEU A 64 9.85 0.01 2.06
C LEU A 64 9.02 -1.02 2.83
N MET A 65 9.63 -1.68 3.79
CA MET A 65 8.89 -2.51 4.74
C MET A 65 8.42 -1.66 5.92
N VAL A 66 7.11 -1.61 6.14
CA VAL A 66 6.46 -0.92 7.25
C VAL A 66 5.55 -1.93 7.93
N ASP A 67 5.82 -2.20 9.20
CA ASP A 67 5.01 -3.09 10.03
C ASP A 67 4.74 -4.46 9.37
N ALA A 68 5.78 -5.06 8.79
CA ALA A 68 5.76 -6.32 8.03
C ALA A 68 4.95 -6.32 6.71
N ILE A 69 4.57 -5.14 6.19
CA ILE A 69 4.00 -4.97 4.86
C ILE A 69 4.95 -4.16 3.98
N TRP A 70 5.06 -4.56 2.71
CA TRP A 70 5.80 -3.81 1.71
C TRP A 70 4.92 -2.71 1.12
N THR A 71 5.40 -1.47 1.17
CA THR A 71 4.72 -0.28 0.65
C THR A 71 5.67 0.55 -0.18
N GLU A 72 5.15 1.48 -0.98
CA GLU A 72 6.03 2.38 -1.72
C GLU A 72 6.52 3.58 -0.88
N SER A 73 7.73 4.04 -1.20
CA SER A 73 8.14 5.43 -0.95
C SER A 73 7.31 6.40 -1.80
N PHE A 74 7.31 7.68 -1.43
CA PHE A 74 6.58 8.69 -2.19
C PHE A 74 7.22 8.92 -3.57
N GLN A 75 6.44 8.75 -4.64
CA GLN A 75 6.87 9.02 -6.01
C GLN A 75 6.25 10.32 -6.54
N LEU A 76 7.09 11.25 -7.00
CA LEU A 76 6.65 12.48 -7.67
C LEU A 76 6.24 12.15 -9.12
N GLY A 77 5.03 12.57 -9.52
CA GLY A 77 4.59 12.55 -10.93
C GLY A 77 3.96 11.25 -11.43
N ALA A 78 3.36 10.45 -10.55
CA ALA A 78 2.50 9.33 -10.96
C ALA A 78 1.19 9.80 -11.61
#